data_AF-X0VCN9-F1
#
_entry.id   AF-X0VCN9-F1
#
_cell.length_a   1.000
_cell.length_b   1.000
_cell.length_c   1.000
_cell.angle_alpha   90.00
_cell.angle_beta   90.00
_cell.angle_gamma   90.00
#
_symmetry.space_group_name_H-M   'P 1'
#
loop_
_entity.id
_entity.type
_entity.pdbx_description
1 polymer ?
#
loop_
_entity_poly.entity_id
_entity_poly.type
_entity_poly.pdbx_seq_one_letter_code
_entity_poly.pdbx_strand_id
1 'polypeptide(L)'
;IQQKLGYVTRYRENRMDWHKHGFNYDPKHERRWPYERQLKAYRDGMQTGWDNPNSVDIHSLRHIGNIKAYLIKYMGKNKKYTDEEKEAYNKLTEEEKYIIRAKTEINGRLWSCSKNLVKLEGGHTACCSMIYEELERIFKNDMRCVYNSDYFHVYTVDTAMLIKLNCTALLSCFEDFIRKRFPKDYLPIIV
;
A
#
# COMPACT_ATOMS: atom_id res chain seq x y z
N ILE A 1 11.33 19.67 -6.37
CA ILE A 1 10.20 19.37 -7.29
C ILE A 1 8.88 19.96 -6.76
N GLN A 2 8.50 19.74 -5.51
CA GLN A 2 7.22 20.21 -4.95
C GLN A 2 7.05 21.73 -4.93
N GLN A 3 8.11 22.48 -4.60
CA GLN A 3 8.13 23.94 -4.72
C GLN A 3 7.92 24.39 -6.18
N LYS A 4 8.60 23.74 -7.13
CA LYS A 4 8.47 24.01 -8.57
C LYS A 4 7.05 23.75 -9.10
N LEU A 5 6.33 22.80 -8.49
CA LEU A 5 4.92 22.48 -8.80
C LEU A 5 3.91 23.31 -7.98
N GLY A 6 4.37 24.26 -7.17
CA GLY A 6 3.53 25.19 -6.40
C GLY A 6 2.73 24.56 -5.25
N TYR A 7 3.03 23.32 -4.83
CA TYR A 7 2.30 22.68 -3.72
C TYR A 7 2.61 23.33 -2.38
N VAL A 8 3.88 23.62 -2.12
CA VAL A 8 4.33 24.27 -0.89
C VAL A 8 3.81 25.72 -0.85
N THR A 9 3.89 26.45 -1.97
CA THR A 9 3.33 27.82 -2.07
C THR A 9 1.84 27.87 -1.72
N ARG A 10 1.03 27.01 -2.33
CA ARG A 10 -0.42 26.93 -2.02
C ARG A 10 -0.69 26.52 -0.58
N TYR A 11 0.10 25.60 -0.03
CA TYR A 11 -0.03 25.23 1.38
C TYR A 11 0.24 26.43 2.29
N ARG A 12 1.33 27.16 2.05
CA ARG A 12 1.69 28.39 2.78
C ARG A 12 0.55 29.40 2.71
N GLU A 13 0.08 29.75 1.52
CA GLU A 13 -1.01 30.72 1.32
C GLU A 13 -2.27 30.32 2.09
N ASN A 14 -2.67 29.05 1.99
CA ASN A 14 -3.82 28.52 2.71
C ASN A 14 -3.65 28.57 4.24
N ARG A 15 -2.45 28.29 4.76
CA ARG A 15 -2.18 28.37 6.19
C ARG A 15 -2.15 29.81 6.69
N MET A 16 -1.58 30.73 5.90
CA MET A 16 -1.57 32.15 6.21
C MET A 16 -2.98 32.75 6.20
N ASP A 17 -3.83 32.41 5.22
CA ASP A 17 -5.23 32.87 5.21
C ASP A 17 -6.04 32.26 6.36
N TRP A 18 -5.89 30.97 6.64
CA TRP A 18 -6.58 30.30 7.76
C TRP A 18 -6.23 30.93 9.12
N HIS A 19 -4.99 31.36 9.27
CA HIS A 19 -4.45 31.98 10.50
C HIS A 19 -4.28 33.51 10.38
N LYS A 20 -4.98 34.18 9.45
CA LYS A 20 -4.77 35.62 9.18
C LYS A 20 -5.07 36.52 10.39
N HIS A 21 -5.91 36.06 11.30
CA HIS A 21 -6.25 36.75 12.55
C HIS A 21 -5.56 36.13 13.78
N GLY A 22 -4.48 35.39 13.55
CA GLY A 22 -3.74 34.66 14.57
C GLY A 22 -4.11 33.16 14.61
N PHE A 23 -3.80 32.52 15.73
CA PHE A 23 -4.07 31.10 15.90
C PHE A 23 -5.58 30.82 15.79
N ASN A 24 -5.95 29.91 14.90
CA ASN A 24 -7.33 29.55 14.58
C ASN A 24 -7.51 28.06 14.85
N TYR A 25 -8.14 27.75 15.99
CA TYR A 25 -8.32 26.40 16.49
C TYR A 25 -9.43 25.66 15.71
N ASP A 26 -9.16 24.42 15.32
CA ASP A 26 -10.15 23.56 14.66
C ASP A 26 -10.68 22.49 15.64
N PRO A 27 -11.88 22.70 16.24
CA PRO A 27 -12.46 21.76 17.19
C PRO A 27 -12.88 20.44 16.53
N LYS A 28 -13.10 20.40 15.20
CA LYS A 28 -13.50 19.17 14.51
C LYS A 28 -12.43 18.08 14.60
N HIS A 29 -11.18 18.47 14.83
CA HIS A 29 -10.03 17.57 14.89
C HIS A 29 -9.51 17.30 16.30
N GLU A 30 -10.15 17.84 17.35
CA GLU A 30 -9.68 17.77 18.75
C GLU A 30 -9.27 16.36 19.19
N ARG A 31 -10.10 15.36 18.89
CA ARG A 31 -9.86 13.95 19.27
C ARG A 31 -8.52 13.40 18.76
N ARG A 32 -8.06 13.83 17.58
CA ARG A 32 -6.82 13.34 16.94
C ARG A 32 -5.68 14.36 16.97
N TRP A 33 -6.03 15.64 17.06
CA TRP A 33 -5.12 16.76 17.06
C TRP A 33 -5.59 17.78 18.11
N PRO A 34 -5.26 17.54 19.40
CA PRO A 34 -5.68 18.40 20.50
C PRO A 34 -5.14 19.83 20.37
N TYR A 35 -5.76 20.76 21.11
CA TYR A 35 -5.42 22.18 21.11
C TYR A 35 -3.91 22.45 21.18
N GLU A 36 -3.21 21.83 22.14
CA GLU A 36 -1.77 22.04 22.33
C GLU A 36 -0.94 21.65 21.09
N ARG A 37 -1.32 20.57 20.42
CA ARG A 37 -0.64 20.12 19.19
C ARG A 37 -0.93 21.04 18.01
N GLN A 38 -2.15 21.57 17.91
CA GLN A 38 -2.51 22.57 16.90
C GLN A 38 -1.74 23.88 17.13
N LEU A 39 -1.67 24.33 18.38
CA LEU A 39 -0.97 25.55 18.76
C LEU A 39 0.55 25.42 18.52
N LYS A 40 1.13 24.27 18.86
CA LYS A 40 2.53 23.97 18.54
C LYS A 40 2.78 24.03 17.04
N ALA A 41 1.95 23.35 16.24
CA ALA A 41 2.10 23.37 14.78
C ALA A 41 1.93 24.77 14.17
N TYR A 42 1.05 25.60 14.73
CA TYR A 42 0.92 27.01 14.35
C TYR A 42 2.21 27.79 14.63
N ARG A 43 2.78 27.65 15.84
CA ARG A 43 4.04 28.33 16.19
C ARG A 43 5.19 27.89 15.29
N ASP A 44 5.33 26.58 15.09
CA ASP A 44 6.35 25.99 14.21
C ASP A 44 6.15 26.48 12.76
N GLY A 45 4.90 26.55 12.28
CA GLY A 45 4.54 27.06 10.96
C GLY A 45 4.88 28.55 10.79
N MET A 46 4.59 29.37 11.80
CA MET A 46 4.94 30.80 11.78
C MET A 46 6.45 31.03 11.76
N GLN A 47 7.23 30.24 12.51
CA GLN A 47 8.69 30.33 12.52
C GLN A 47 9.30 29.92 11.18
N THR A 48 8.73 28.92 10.52
CA THR A 48 9.23 28.37 9.25
C THR A 48 8.61 29.02 8.01
N GLY A 49 7.74 30.02 8.19
CA GLY A 49 6.97 30.61 7.08
C GLY A 49 6.12 29.59 6.32
N TRP A 50 5.67 28.52 7.01
CA TRP A 50 4.92 27.40 6.45
C TRP A 50 5.59 26.74 5.22
N ASP A 51 6.92 26.80 5.13
CA ASP A 51 7.70 26.29 3.98
C ASP A 51 7.92 24.77 4.02
N ASN A 52 7.59 24.13 5.15
CA ASN A 52 7.78 22.71 5.35
C ASN A 52 6.45 22.02 5.67
N PRO A 53 5.57 21.78 4.68
CA PRO A 53 4.35 21.04 4.90
C PRO A 53 4.64 19.58 5.26
N ASN A 54 3.94 19.05 6.27
CA ASN A 54 3.94 17.62 6.63
C ASN A 54 3.40 16.70 5.50
N SER A 55 3.11 17.22 4.30
CA SER A 55 2.51 16.47 3.19
C SER A 55 3.46 15.49 2.50
N VAL A 56 4.73 15.43 2.92
CA VAL A 56 5.74 14.50 2.39
C VAL A 56 6.56 13.83 3.49
N ASP A 57 5.88 13.48 4.58
CA ASP A 57 6.47 12.76 5.71
C ASP A 57 6.82 11.31 5.34
N ILE A 58 7.86 11.15 4.52
CA ILE A 58 8.60 9.90 4.37
C ILE A 58 9.57 9.87 5.55
N HIS A 59 9.15 9.22 6.63
CA HIS A 59 10.00 8.97 7.78
C HIS A 59 11.26 8.17 7.42
N SER A 60 12.29 8.29 8.25
CA SER A 60 13.55 7.54 8.10
C SER A 60 13.31 6.03 7.93
N LEU A 61 13.96 5.44 6.94
CA LEU A 61 13.91 4.00 6.65
C LEU A 61 14.78 3.15 7.60
N ARG A 62 15.63 3.78 8.42
CA ARG A 62 16.65 3.09 9.25
C ARG A 62 16.09 2.00 10.16
N HIS A 63 14.84 2.14 10.60
CA HIS A 63 14.16 1.19 11.50
C HIS A 63 13.06 0.38 10.81
N ILE A 64 12.95 0.46 9.48
CA ILE A 64 11.93 -0.23 8.71
C ILE A 64 12.49 -1.57 8.23
N GLY A 65 12.10 -2.66 8.91
CA GLY A 65 12.53 -4.02 8.54
C GLY A 65 11.96 -4.52 7.21
N ASN A 66 10.82 -3.97 6.76
CA ASN A 66 10.19 -4.33 5.49
C ASN A 66 9.94 -3.08 4.62
N ILE A 67 10.97 -2.68 3.89
CA ILE A 67 10.96 -1.49 3.02
C ILE A 67 9.86 -1.60 1.96
N LYS A 68 9.58 -2.81 1.43
CA LYS A 68 8.53 -3.04 0.43
C LYS A 68 7.15 -2.69 0.98
N ALA A 69 6.81 -3.22 2.16
CA ALA A 69 5.55 -2.91 2.83
C ALA A 69 5.42 -1.41 3.15
N TYR A 70 6.53 -0.77 3.56
CA TYR A 70 6.57 0.67 3.80
C TYR A 70 6.29 1.47 2.53
N LEU A 71 6.95 1.17 1.40
CA LEU A 71 6.68 1.88 0.14
C LEU A 71 5.23 1.69 -0.30
N ILE A 72 4.69 0.48 -0.15
CA ILE A 72 3.30 0.21 -0.55
C ILE A 72 2.28 0.88 0.37
N LYS A 73 2.59 1.15 1.64
CA LYS A 73 1.77 2.02 2.50
C LYS A 73 1.54 3.40 1.85
N TYR A 74 2.54 3.93 1.14
CA TYR A 74 2.43 5.22 0.45
C TYR A 74 1.89 5.10 -0.97
N MET A 75 1.99 3.92 -1.58
CA MET A 75 1.42 3.63 -2.90
C MET A 75 0.03 2.98 -2.83
N GLY A 76 -0.52 2.72 -1.65
CA GLY A 76 -1.74 1.93 -1.48
C GLY A 76 -2.68 2.46 -0.40
N LYS A 77 -3.99 2.31 -0.58
CA LYS A 77 -4.97 2.50 0.50
C LYS A 77 -5.03 1.24 1.36
N ASN A 78 -4.99 1.43 2.67
CA ASN A 78 -5.17 0.35 3.65
C ASN A 78 -6.45 -0.43 3.36
N LYS A 79 -6.37 -1.76 3.50
CA LYS A 79 -7.56 -2.61 3.61
C LYS A 79 -8.47 -2.03 4.70
N LYS A 80 -9.75 -1.88 4.42
CA LYS A 80 -10.73 -1.56 5.46
C LYS A 80 -10.90 -2.82 6.29
N TYR A 81 -10.31 -2.83 7.47
CA TYR A 81 -10.53 -3.89 8.44
C TYR A 81 -11.91 -3.71 9.08
N THR A 82 -12.63 -4.82 9.29
CA THR A 82 -13.83 -4.81 10.14
C THR A 82 -13.43 -4.45 11.57
N ASP A 83 -14.42 -4.07 12.38
CA ASP A 83 -14.15 -3.73 13.77
C ASP A 83 -13.74 -4.98 14.57
N GLU A 84 -14.24 -6.17 14.21
CA GLU A 84 -13.77 -7.43 14.80
C GLU A 84 -12.30 -7.73 14.44
N GLU A 85 -11.89 -7.51 13.18
CA GLU A 85 -10.50 -7.69 12.74
C GLU A 85 -9.54 -6.75 13.50
N LYS A 86 -9.94 -5.50 13.75
CA LYS A 86 -9.15 -4.54 14.54
C LYS A 86 -9.05 -4.95 15.99
N GLU A 87 -10.14 -5.42 16.57
CA GLU A 87 -10.17 -5.82 17.97
C GLU A 87 -9.31 -7.07 18.21
N ALA A 88 -9.38 -8.04 17.29
CA ALA A 88 -8.50 -9.21 17.29
C ALA A 88 -7.02 -8.81 17.19
N TYR A 89 -6.67 -7.88 16.29
CA TYR A 89 -5.29 -7.40 16.14
C TYR A 89 -4.76 -6.68 17.39
N ASN A 90 -5.62 -5.94 18.08
CA ASN A 90 -5.23 -5.20 19.28
C ASN A 90 -4.98 -6.09 20.50
N LYS A 91 -5.54 -7.31 20.52
CA LYS A 91 -5.35 -8.31 21.58
C LYS A 91 -4.02 -9.06 21.47
N LEU A 92 -3.30 -8.92 20.36
CA LEU A 92 -2.02 -9.56 20.13
C LEU A 92 -0.87 -8.90 20.92
N THR A 93 0.15 -9.70 21.24
CA THR A 93 1.42 -9.22 21.81
C THR A 93 2.21 -8.42 20.77
N GLU A 94 3.21 -7.64 21.22
CA GLU A 94 4.05 -6.88 20.28
C GLU A 94 4.93 -7.81 19.43
N GLU A 95 5.41 -8.94 19.96
CA GLU A 95 6.09 -9.97 19.15
C GLU A 95 5.17 -10.54 18.06
N GLU A 96 3.92 -10.84 18.38
CA GLU A 96 2.94 -11.36 17.41
C GLU A 96 2.62 -10.32 16.33
N LYS A 97 2.41 -9.06 16.73
CA LYS A 97 2.21 -7.95 15.78
C LYS A 97 3.42 -7.76 14.88
N TYR A 98 4.63 -7.91 15.40
CA TYR A 98 5.86 -7.83 14.61
C TYR A 98 5.94 -8.95 13.57
N ILE A 99 5.68 -10.20 13.95
CA ILE A 99 5.65 -11.34 13.04
C ILE A 99 4.60 -11.13 11.95
N ILE A 100 3.40 -10.63 12.31
CA ILE A 100 2.36 -10.32 11.33
C ILE A 100 2.84 -9.23 10.37
N ARG A 101 3.40 -8.11 10.85
CA ARG A 101 3.92 -7.03 9.97
C ARG A 101 5.06 -7.51 9.05
N ALA A 102 5.89 -8.44 9.53
CA ALA A 102 6.97 -9.02 8.76
C ALA A 102 6.47 -9.98 7.68
N LYS A 103 5.40 -10.74 7.98
CA LYS A 103 4.80 -11.74 7.07
C LYS A 103 3.64 -11.22 6.23
N THR A 104 3.09 -10.05 6.54
CA THR A 104 1.86 -9.58 5.90
C THR A 104 2.04 -9.50 4.41
N GLU A 105 1.29 -10.33 3.70
CA GLU A 105 0.96 -10.11 2.32
C GLU A 105 0.44 -8.69 2.16
N ILE A 106 1.00 -8.01 1.17
CA ILE A 106 0.70 -6.63 0.92
C ILE A 106 -0.67 -6.61 0.28
N ASN A 107 -1.69 -6.21 1.04
CA ASN A 107 -3.06 -6.12 0.59
C ASN A 107 -3.51 -4.66 0.65
N GLY A 108 -3.65 -4.00 -0.50
CA GLY A 108 -4.04 -2.60 -0.60
C GLY A 108 -4.40 -2.18 -2.01
N ARG A 109 -5.24 -1.14 -2.15
CA ARG A 109 -5.59 -0.58 -3.47
C ARG A 109 -4.52 0.42 -3.89
N LEU A 110 -3.87 0.23 -5.04
CA LEU A 110 -2.92 1.22 -5.57
C LEU A 110 -3.55 2.61 -5.62
N TRP A 111 -2.85 3.60 -5.08
CA TRP A 111 -3.27 4.98 -5.00
C TRP A 111 -3.02 5.63 -6.36
N SER A 112 -4.07 6.19 -6.96
CA SER A 112 -4.00 7.09 -8.14
C SER A 112 -3.39 6.56 -9.45
N CYS A 113 -3.03 5.28 -9.59
CA CYS A 113 -2.38 4.83 -10.84
C CYS A 113 -3.31 4.69 -12.07
N SER A 114 -4.65 4.72 -11.94
CA SER A 114 -5.55 4.78 -13.10
C SER A 114 -7.01 5.05 -12.71
N LYS A 115 -7.70 5.95 -13.43
CA LYS A 115 -9.17 6.14 -13.32
C LYS A 115 -9.93 4.84 -13.60
N ASN A 116 -9.37 3.96 -14.43
CA ASN A 116 -9.97 2.66 -14.78
C ASN A 116 -9.82 1.63 -13.65
N LEU A 117 -8.79 1.77 -12.81
CA LEU A 117 -8.54 0.88 -11.67
C LEU A 117 -9.19 1.38 -10.36
N VAL A 118 -9.78 2.58 -10.36
CA VAL A 118 -10.52 3.14 -9.20
C VAL A 118 -11.69 2.26 -8.77
N LYS A 119 -12.32 1.57 -9.73
CA LYS A 119 -13.46 0.66 -9.49
C LYS A 119 -13.03 -0.78 -9.22
N LEU A 120 -11.73 -1.10 -9.26
CA LEU A 120 -11.24 -2.44 -8.99
C LEU A 120 -11.50 -2.75 -7.51
N GLU A 121 -12.35 -3.73 -7.22
CA GLU A 121 -12.76 -4.03 -5.84
C GLU A 121 -11.64 -4.69 -5.04
N GLY A 122 -10.68 -5.33 -5.72
CA GLY A 122 -9.45 -5.87 -5.17
C GLY A 122 -8.45 -6.30 -6.25
N GLY A 123 -7.17 -6.30 -5.90
CA GLY A 123 -6.10 -6.97 -6.61
C GLY A 123 -5.30 -7.78 -5.59
N HIS A 124 -4.92 -9.01 -5.94
CA HIS A 124 -4.12 -9.85 -5.06
C HIS A 124 -2.65 -9.57 -5.37
N THR A 125 -1.90 -9.07 -4.38
CA THR A 125 -0.44 -8.90 -4.48
C THR A 125 0.22 -10.00 -3.66
N ALA A 126 0.38 -11.17 -4.29
CA ALA A 126 1.17 -12.25 -3.72
C ALA A 126 2.66 -11.95 -3.96
N CYS A 127 3.29 -11.28 -2.99
CA CYS A 127 4.75 -11.10 -2.97
C CYS A 127 5.37 -12.11 -2.01
N CYS A 128 5.45 -13.38 -2.40
CA CYS A 128 6.31 -14.36 -1.73
C CYS A 128 7.57 -14.62 -2.60
N SER A 129 8.69 -14.98 -1.96
CA SER A 129 9.94 -15.31 -2.68
C SER A 129 9.72 -16.42 -3.71
N MET A 130 8.87 -17.40 -3.40
CA MET A 130 8.53 -18.52 -4.27
C MET A 130 7.90 -18.07 -5.60
N ILE A 131 6.96 -17.12 -5.59
CA ILE A 131 6.37 -16.59 -6.84
C ILE A 131 7.44 -15.89 -7.68
N TYR A 132 8.33 -15.13 -7.05
CA TYR A 132 9.39 -14.45 -7.79
C TYR A 132 10.39 -15.44 -8.41
N GLU A 133 10.78 -16.48 -7.66
CA GLU A 133 11.63 -17.56 -8.15
C GLU A 133 10.96 -18.32 -9.32
N GLU A 134 9.65 -18.50 -9.27
CA GLU A 134 8.87 -19.09 -10.37
C GLU A 134 8.79 -18.19 -11.60
N LEU A 135 8.54 -16.89 -11.41
CA LEU A 135 8.56 -15.91 -12.49
C LEU A 135 9.94 -15.81 -13.14
N GLU A 136 11.03 -15.89 -12.38
CA GLU A 136 12.38 -15.96 -12.93
C GLU A 136 12.61 -17.25 -13.73
N ARG A 137 12.10 -18.40 -13.26
CA ARG A 137 12.17 -19.66 -14.03
C ARG A 137 11.47 -19.54 -15.36
N ILE A 138 10.28 -18.94 -15.38
CA ILE A 138 9.53 -18.66 -16.61
C ILE A 138 10.34 -17.73 -17.52
N PHE A 139 10.86 -16.63 -16.98
CA PHE A 139 11.66 -15.65 -17.73
C PHE A 139 12.88 -16.28 -18.39
N LYS A 140 13.60 -17.15 -17.66
CA LYS A 140 14.78 -17.86 -18.16
C LYS A 140 14.44 -18.95 -19.18
N ASN A 141 13.24 -19.52 -19.13
CA ASN A 141 12.83 -20.61 -20.01
C ASN A 141 12.39 -20.12 -21.39
N ASP A 142 11.56 -19.07 -21.46
CA ASP A 142 11.09 -18.52 -22.73
C ASP A 142 10.79 -17.03 -22.60
N MET A 143 11.71 -16.16 -23.03
CA MET A 143 11.47 -14.71 -22.98
C MET A 143 10.26 -14.26 -23.82
N ARG A 144 9.78 -15.06 -24.79
CA ARG A 144 8.62 -14.68 -25.63
C ARG A 144 7.32 -14.66 -24.84
N CYS A 145 7.26 -15.35 -23.70
CA CYS A 145 6.12 -15.30 -22.81
C CYS A 145 6.13 -14.07 -21.88
N VAL A 146 7.14 -13.19 -22.00
CA VAL A 146 7.27 -12.01 -21.13
C VAL A 146 7.33 -10.74 -21.95
N TYR A 147 6.30 -9.91 -21.81
CA TYR A 147 6.34 -8.53 -22.27
C TYR A 147 7.01 -7.64 -21.21
N ASN A 148 8.04 -6.91 -21.62
CA ASN A 148 8.82 -6.02 -20.76
C ASN A 148 8.47 -4.56 -21.04
N SER A 149 8.21 -3.80 -19.99
CA SER A 149 7.99 -2.35 -20.00
C SER A 149 8.89 -1.70 -18.95
N ASP A 150 9.03 -0.39 -18.99
CA ASP A 150 9.90 0.37 -18.07
C ASP A 150 9.52 0.19 -16.58
N TYR A 151 8.26 -0.18 -16.30
CA TYR A 151 7.72 -0.24 -14.95
C TYR A 151 7.03 -1.56 -14.59
N PHE A 152 6.85 -2.47 -15.55
CA PHE A 152 6.15 -3.73 -15.31
C PHE A 152 6.55 -4.81 -16.31
N HIS A 153 6.31 -6.06 -15.91
CA HIS A 153 6.43 -7.24 -16.75
C HIS A 153 5.07 -7.94 -16.84
N VAL A 154 4.67 -8.38 -18.03
CA VAL A 154 3.47 -9.20 -18.23
C VAL A 154 3.90 -10.57 -18.68
N TYR A 155 3.52 -11.59 -17.90
CA TYR A 155 3.81 -12.98 -18.19
C TYR A 155 2.56 -13.64 -18.79
N THR A 156 2.66 -14.18 -19.99
CA THR A 156 1.60 -14.92 -20.68
C THR A 156 1.98 -16.39 -20.74
N VAL A 157 1.51 -17.16 -19.76
CA VAL A 157 1.85 -18.58 -19.58
C VAL A 157 0.58 -19.43 -19.56
N ASP A 158 0.69 -20.65 -20.11
CA ASP A 158 -0.36 -21.65 -19.99
C ASP A 158 -0.11 -22.59 -18.80
N THR A 159 -1.14 -23.35 -18.40
CA THR A 159 -1.05 -24.28 -17.26
C THR A 159 -0.06 -25.41 -17.51
N ALA A 160 0.10 -25.86 -18.76
CA ALA A 160 1.04 -26.92 -19.10
C ALA A 160 2.50 -26.46 -18.87
N MET A 161 2.82 -25.22 -19.20
CA MET A 161 4.11 -24.59 -18.93
C MET A 161 4.37 -24.46 -17.43
N LEU A 162 3.38 -24.01 -16.66
CA LEU A 162 3.51 -23.91 -15.20
C LEU A 162 3.81 -25.28 -14.55
N ILE A 163 3.12 -26.33 -15.00
CA ILE A 163 3.36 -27.71 -14.54
C ILE A 163 4.77 -28.17 -14.95
N LYS A 164 5.15 -27.96 -16.21
CA LYS A 164 6.47 -28.35 -16.74
C LYS A 164 7.62 -27.69 -15.99
N LEU A 165 7.45 -26.43 -15.60
CA LEU A 165 8.46 -25.65 -14.87
C LEU A 165 8.37 -25.81 -13.35
N ASN A 166 7.47 -26.67 -12.86
CA ASN A 166 7.22 -26.91 -11.44
C ASN A 166 6.95 -25.59 -10.68
N CYS A 167 6.09 -24.74 -11.27
CA CYS A 167 5.69 -23.44 -10.72
C CYS A 167 4.42 -23.60 -9.87
N THR A 168 4.56 -24.24 -8.71
CA THR A 168 3.44 -24.65 -7.86
C THR A 168 2.77 -23.47 -7.15
N ALA A 169 3.52 -22.41 -6.81
CA ALA A 169 2.95 -21.23 -6.15
C ALA A 169 2.05 -20.43 -7.11
N LEU A 170 2.50 -20.24 -8.36
CA LEU A 170 1.72 -19.61 -9.42
C LEU A 170 0.50 -20.47 -9.79
N LEU A 171 0.67 -21.79 -9.87
CA LEU A 171 -0.44 -22.72 -10.13
C LEU A 171 -1.50 -22.62 -9.02
N SER A 172 -1.08 -22.64 -7.76
CA SER A 172 -1.97 -22.49 -6.59
C SER A 172 -2.70 -21.14 -6.61
N CYS A 173 -2.01 -20.05 -6.94
CA CYS A 173 -2.64 -18.73 -7.09
C CYS A 173 -3.70 -18.73 -8.20
N PHE A 174 -3.42 -19.41 -9.32
CA PHE A 174 -4.36 -19.54 -10.42
C PHE A 174 -5.58 -20.40 -10.03
N GLU A 175 -5.36 -21.55 -9.39
CA GLU A 175 -6.43 -22.41 -8.89
C GLU A 175 -7.34 -21.68 -7.90
N ASP A 176 -6.76 -20.96 -6.94
CA ASP A 176 -7.51 -20.16 -5.98
C ASP A 176 -8.36 -19.08 -6.67
N PHE A 177 -7.80 -18.44 -7.70
CA PHE A 177 -8.54 -17.48 -8.51
C PHE A 177 -9.72 -18.14 -9.24
N ILE A 178 -9.49 -19.28 -9.90
CA ILE A 178 -10.52 -20.03 -10.62
C ILE A 178 -11.63 -20.47 -9.66
N ARG A 179 -11.31 -21.04 -8.50
CA ARG A 179 -12.30 -21.44 -7.47
C ARG A 179 -13.14 -20.27 -6.99
N LYS A 180 -12.51 -19.12 -6.72
CA LYS A 180 -13.22 -17.89 -6.31
C LYS A 180 -14.11 -17.33 -7.42
N ARG A 181 -13.68 -17.44 -8.68
CA ARG A 181 -14.38 -16.85 -9.84
C ARG A 181 -15.51 -17.74 -10.35
N PHE A 182 -15.34 -19.05 -10.29
CA PHE A 182 -16.24 -20.08 -10.83
C PHE A 182 -16.65 -21.10 -9.75
N PRO A 183 -17.31 -20.66 -8.66
CA PRO A 183 -17.60 -21.52 -7.50
C PRO A 183 -18.61 -22.65 -7.77
N LYS A 184 -19.39 -22.56 -8.86
CA LYS A 184 -20.35 -23.61 -9.24
C LYS A 184 -19.69 -24.81 -9.92
N ASP A 185 -18.58 -24.56 -10.60
CA ASP A 185 -17.83 -25.55 -11.37
C ASP A 185 -16.75 -26.24 -10.51
N TYR A 186 -16.46 -25.66 -9.33
CA TYR A 186 -15.51 -26.18 -8.35
C TYR A 186 -16.18 -26.26 -6.98
N LEU A 187 -16.78 -27.42 -6.68
CA LEU A 187 -17.27 -27.73 -5.34
C LEU A 187 -16.13 -27.56 -4.33
N PRO A 188 -16.38 -26.98 -3.15
CA PRO A 188 -15.36 -26.87 -2.11
C PRO A 188 -14.86 -28.28 -1.76
N ILE A 189 -13.54 -28.45 -1.77
CA ILE A 189 -12.91 -29.66 -1.24
C ILE A 189 -13.22 -29.66 0.25
N ILE A 190 -14.13 -30.54 0.67
CA ILE A 190 -14.36 -30.83 2.08
C ILE A 190 -13.10 -31.56 2.54
N VAL A 191 -12.24 -30.85 3.28
CA VAL A 191 -11.09 -31.42 4.00
C VAL A 191 -11.54 -31.79 5.40
#